data_AF-A0A662PUA0-F1
#
_entry.id   AF-A0A662PUA0-F1
#
_cell.length_a   1.000
_cell.length_b   1.000
_cell.length_c   1.000
_cell.angle_alpha   90.00
_cell.angle_beta   90.00
_cell.angle_gamma   90.00
#
_symmetry.space_group_name_H-M   'P 1'
#
loop_
_entity.id
_entity.type
_entity.pdbx_description
1 polymer ?
#
loop_
_entity_poly.entity_id
_entity_poly.type
_entity_poly.pdbx_seq_one_letter_code
_entity_poly.pdbx_strand_id
1 'polypeptide(L)'
;MSWMEDTVTFRGAIRRSGNSLVITIPSELSQRFLLREGQELLIYGLSRKSPDFEGALQIYLGYFVVHEKAPALILRVEAKAEELRRLQEIIERLREKHLPSRVDLRKLSESEVEITLIFGALTPESIRRVRELKEVEDAAAELEFNLSSQGFKILEKRIEDKIIEWRNVDPAKLSKAPYKVSEVVRWRWEL
;
A
#
# COMPACT_ATOMS: atom_id res chain seq x y z
N MET A 1 2.19 -30.51 0.26
CA MET A 1 2.75 -29.24 -0.25
C MET A 1 2.54 -29.20 -1.75
N SER A 2 1.44 -28.61 -2.21
CA SER A 2 1.14 -28.42 -3.62
C SER A 2 1.67 -27.05 -4.04
N TRP A 3 2.59 -27.03 -5.00
CA TRP A 3 2.91 -25.81 -5.72
C TRP A 3 1.62 -25.32 -6.39
N MET A 4 1.24 -24.07 -6.15
CA MET A 4 0.21 -23.43 -6.94
C MET A 4 0.90 -22.75 -8.11
N GLU A 5 0.65 -23.23 -9.32
CA GLU A 5 1.12 -22.56 -10.53
C GLU A 5 0.47 -21.18 -10.62
N ASP A 6 1.24 -20.17 -11.03
CA ASP A 6 0.64 -18.89 -11.38
C ASP A 6 -0.24 -19.09 -12.63
N THR A 7 -1.23 -18.21 -12.80
CA THR A 7 -2.17 -18.18 -13.93
C THR A 7 -1.50 -18.08 -15.30
N VAL A 8 -0.20 -17.78 -15.38
CA VAL A 8 0.54 -17.60 -16.62
C VAL A 8 1.73 -18.56 -16.67
N THR A 9 1.75 -19.44 -17.67
CA THR A 9 2.84 -20.39 -17.92
C THR A 9 3.45 -20.19 -19.31
N PHE A 10 4.77 -20.28 -19.40
CA PHE A 10 5.51 -20.14 -20.66
C PHE A 10 6.50 -21.28 -20.83
N ARG A 11 6.69 -21.72 -22.07
CA ARG A 11 7.80 -22.62 -22.42
C ARG A 11 9.00 -21.77 -22.80
N GLY A 12 10.12 -22.01 -22.11
CA GLY A 12 11.39 -21.37 -22.39
C GLY A 12 12.47 -22.41 -22.69
N ALA A 13 13.57 -21.94 -23.28
CA ALA A 13 14.78 -22.74 -23.46
C ALA A 13 15.95 -22.08 -22.70
N ILE A 14 16.82 -22.90 -22.12
CA ILE A 14 18.06 -22.43 -21.51
C ILE A 14 19.05 -22.13 -22.62
N ARG A 15 19.63 -20.93 -22.62
CA ARG A 15 20.67 -20.53 -23.56
C ARG A 15 22.01 -20.32 -22.85
N ARG A 16 23.10 -20.47 -23.58
CA ARG A 16 24.44 -20.13 -23.09
C ARG A 16 24.69 -18.62 -23.27
N SER A 17 25.24 -17.98 -22.25
CA SER A 17 25.74 -16.60 -22.31
C SER A 17 27.12 -16.57 -21.66
N GLY A 18 28.17 -16.49 -22.48
CA GLY A 18 29.55 -16.70 -22.02
C GLY A 18 29.73 -18.04 -21.31
N ASN A 19 30.25 -18.00 -20.08
CA ASN A 19 30.44 -19.18 -19.22
C ASN A 19 29.20 -19.53 -18.36
N SER A 20 28.07 -18.87 -18.59
CA SER A 20 26.85 -19.03 -17.77
C SER A 20 25.66 -19.53 -18.61
N LEU A 21 24.63 -20.02 -17.92
CA LEU A 21 23.34 -20.36 -18.50
C LEU A 21 22.32 -19.28 -18.16
N VAL A 22 21.45 -18.94 -19.11
CA VAL A 22 20.45 -17.89 -18.96
C VAL A 22 19.08 -18.43 -19.35
N ILE A 23 18.09 -18.11 -18.51
CA ILE A 23 16.66 -18.26 -18.81
C ILE A 23 16.12 -16.85 -19.07
N THR A 24 15.31 -16.71 -20.11
CA THR A 24 14.65 -15.43 -20.40
C THR A 24 13.37 -15.35 -19.60
N ILE A 25 13.17 -14.26 -18.84
CA ILE A 25 11.90 -13.98 -18.19
C ILE A 25 10.97 -13.34 -19.24
N PRO A 26 9.80 -13.93 -19.54
CA PRO A 26 8.83 -13.36 -20.46
C PRO A 26 8.39 -11.94 -20.04
N SER A 27 8.09 -11.08 -21.00
CA SER A 27 7.74 -9.68 -20.72
C SER A 27 6.49 -9.56 -19.84
N GLU A 28 5.55 -10.50 -19.96
CA GLU A 28 4.33 -10.56 -19.17
C GLU A 28 4.64 -10.80 -17.68
N LEU A 29 5.58 -11.70 -17.36
CA LEU A 29 6.01 -11.92 -15.97
C LEU A 29 6.82 -10.72 -15.47
N SER A 30 7.70 -10.17 -16.31
CA SER A 30 8.47 -8.97 -15.97
C SER A 30 7.55 -7.80 -15.63
N GLN A 31 6.49 -7.56 -16.39
CA GLN A 31 5.51 -6.50 -16.15
C GLN A 31 4.62 -6.82 -14.96
N ARG A 32 4.15 -8.08 -14.83
CA ARG A 32 3.29 -8.52 -13.72
C ARG A 32 3.96 -8.33 -12.37
N PHE A 33 5.24 -8.71 -12.25
CA PHE A 33 6.00 -8.61 -11.00
C PHE A 33 6.80 -7.32 -10.87
N LEU A 34 6.68 -6.39 -11.82
CA LEU A 34 7.47 -5.16 -11.86
C LEU A 34 8.96 -5.47 -11.67
N LEU A 35 9.52 -6.36 -12.48
CA LEU A 35 10.94 -6.67 -12.45
C LEU A 35 11.73 -5.55 -13.14
N ARG A 36 12.88 -5.20 -12.55
CA ARG A 36 13.82 -4.23 -13.11
C ARG A 36 15.23 -4.78 -13.17
N GLU A 37 16.02 -4.25 -14.08
CA GLU A 37 17.44 -4.56 -14.16
C GLU A 37 18.17 -4.22 -12.85
N GLY A 38 19.15 -5.05 -12.49
CA GLY A 38 19.93 -4.89 -11.25
C GLY A 38 19.18 -5.25 -9.96
N GLN A 39 17.95 -5.75 -10.04
CA GLN A 39 17.22 -6.25 -8.88
C GLN A 39 17.86 -7.53 -8.33
N GLU A 40 18.09 -7.55 -7.01
CA GLU A 40 18.55 -8.75 -6.31
C GLU A 40 17.43 -9.79 -6.22
N LEU A 41 17.82 -11.07 -6.33
CA LEU A 41 16.91 -12.21 -6.24
C LEU A 41 17.66 -13.44 -5.72
N LEU A 42 16.91 -14.42 -5.23
CA LEU A 42 17.45 -15.72 -4.84
C LEU A 42 16.92 -16.79 -5.80
N ILE A 43 17.78 -17.72 -6.20
CA ILE A 43 17.40 -18.88 -7.02
C ILE A 43 17.60 -20.14 -6.19
N TYR A 44 16.52 -20.87 -5.94
CA TYR A 44 16.55 -22.15 -5.22
C TYR A 44 16.38 -23.32 -6.18
N GLY A 45 17.24 -24.33 -6.00
CA GLY A 45 17.02 -25.66 -6.57
C GLY A 45 16.04 -26.45 -5.72
N LEU A 46 15.02 -27.01 -6.34
CA LEU A 46 13.99 -27.78 -5.69
C LEU A 46 13.93 -29.16 -6.34
N SER A 47 13.68 -30.19 -5.53
CA SER A 47 13.52 -31.56 -6.03
C SER A 47 12.44 -32.29 -5.27
N ARG A 48 11.62 -33.08 -5.96
CA ARG A 48 10.73 -34.08 -5.34
C ARG A 48 11.00 -35.46 -5.93
N LYS A 49 10.78 -36.49 -5.10
CA LYS A 49 11.03 -37.90 -5.42
C LYS A 49 9.79 -38.70 -5.04
N SER A 50 8.77 -38.70 -5.89
CA SER A 50 7.60 -39.61 -5.88
C SER A 50 6.42 -38.95 -6.62
N PRO A 51 5.80 -39.60 -7.63
CA PRO A 51 6.14 -40.92 -8.18
C PRO A 51 7.43 -40.93 -9.02
N ASP A 52 7.80 -39.80 -9.63
CA ASP A 52 9.03 -39.62 -10.41
C ASP A 52 9.98 -38.61 -9.75
N PHE A 53 11.24 -38.56 -10.24
CA PHE A 53 12.15 -37.47 -9.90
C PHE A 53 11.77 -36.23 -10.70
N GLU A 54 11.47 -35.15 -9.99
CA GLU A 54 11.17 -33.87 -10.61
C GLU A 54 12.05 -32.78 -10.01
N GLY A 55 12.66 -31.98 -10.87
CA GLY A 55 13.46 -30.82 -10.51
C GLY A 55 12.75 -29.52 -10.88
N ALA A 56 12.89 -28.50 -10.05
CA ALA A 56 12.40 -27.15 -10.34
C ALA A 56 13.41 -26.10 -9.88
N LEU A 57 13.36 -24.93 -10.52
CA LEU A 57 14.05 -23.74 -10.06
C LEU A 57 12.99 -22.74 -9.60
N GLN A 58 13.10 -22.27 -8.36
CA GLN A 58 12.27 -21.18 -7.85
C GLN A 58 13.09 -19.90 -7.79
N ILE A 59 12.56 -18.84 -8.41
CA ILE A 59 13.06 -17.48 -8.23
C ILE A 59 12.27 -16.85 -7.08
N TYR A 60 12.96 -16.48 -6.02
CA TYR A 60 12.39 -15.74 -4.90
C TYR A 60 12.81 -14.28 -4.98
N LEU A 61 11.82 -13.40 -5.07
CA LEU A 61 12.03 -11.97 -5.23
C LEU A 61 12.07 -11.24 -3.87
N GLY A 62 11.61 -11.83 -2.77
CA GLY A 62 11.46 -11.15 -1.49
C GLY A 62 10.03 -10.63 -1.25
N TYR A 63 9.90 -9.67 -0.34
CA TYR A 63 8.66 -8.96 -0.05
C TYR A 63 8.49 -7.74 -0.96
N PHE A 64 7.31 -7.58 -1.55
CA PHE A 64 7.01 -6.39 -2.33
C PHE A 64 6.57 -5.24 -1.43
N VAL A 65 7.39 -4.19 -1.35
CA VAL A 65 7.16 -3.04 -0.49
C VAL A 65 6.92 -1.81 -1.35
N VAL A 66 5.81 -1.13 -1.07
CA VAL A 66 5.37 0.06 -1.80
C VAL A 66 5.31 1.25 -0.85
N HIS A 67 6.02 2.30 -1.20
CA HIS A 67 6.03 3.59 -0.50
C HIS A 67 5.18 4.58 -1.29
N GLU A 68 4.18 5.14 -0.64
CA GLU A 68 3.27 6.12 -1.22
C GLU A 68 3.40 7.46 -0.50
N LYS A 69 3.64 8.53 -1.25
CA LYS A 69 3.53 9.89 -0.75
C LYS A 69 2.07 10.34 -0.87
N ALA A 70 1.39 10.55 0.25
CA ALA A 70 -0.02 10.89 0.29
C ALA A 70 -0.31 12.08 1.23
N PRO A 71 -1.26 12.95 0.89
CA PRO A 71 -1.70 14.01 1.79
C PRO A 71 -2.42 13.41 3.00
N ALA A 72 -2.07 13.91 4.17
CA ALA A 72 -2.63 13.51 5.45
C ALA A 72 -3.18 14.74 6.18
N LEU A 73 -4.43 14.63 6.63
CA LEU A 73 -5.04 15.56 7.56
C LEU A 73 -4.76 15.08 8.98
N ILE A 74 -4.18 15.96 9.79
CA ILE A 74 -3.87 15.69 11.20
C ILE A 74 -4.58 16.74 12.04
N LEU A 75 -5.40 16.27 12.98
CA LEU A 75 -6.13 17.09 13.93
C LEU A 75 -5.81 16.64 15.35
N ARG A 76 -5.57 17.59 16.24
CA ARG A 76 -5.54 17.32 17.68
C ARG A 76 -6.77 17.92 18.31
N VAL A 77 -7.48 17.09 19.07
CA VAL A 77 -8.72 17.49 19.73
C VAL A 77 -8.64 17.19 21.22
N GLU A 78 -9.21 18.09 22.01
CA GLU A 78 -9.48 17.83 23.42
C GLU A 78 -10.70 16.89 23.50
N ALA A 79 -10.50 15.69 24.01
CA ALA A 79 -11.53 14.67 24.15
C ALA A 79 -11.25 13.78 25.36
N LYS A 80 -12.20 13.73 26.30
CA LYS A 80 -12.13 12.83 27.46
C LYS A 80 -12.56 11.40 27.09
N ALA A 81 -12.30 10.46 27.98
CA ALA A 81 -12.65 9.04 27.77
C ALA A 81 -14.14 8.83 27.43
N GLU A 82 -15.05 9.56 28.10
CA GLU A 82 -16.49 9.52 27.83
C GLU A 82 -16.89 10.04 26.44
N GLU A 83 -16.07 10.88 25.81
CA GLU A 83 -16.36 11.51 24.52
C GLU A 83 -15.77 10.73 23.32
N LEU A 84 -14.91 9.74 23.57
CA LEU A 84 -14.22 8.97 22.53
C LEU A 84 -15.20 8.27 21.58
N ARG A 85 -16.31 7.76 22.12
CA ARG A 85 -17.33 7.09 21.29
C ARG A 85 -18.00 8.08 20.33
N ARG A 86 -18.36 9.26 20.82
CA ARG A 86 -18.93 10.34 19.99
C ARG A 86 -17.93 10.80 18.93
N LEU A 87 -16.65 10.92 19.31
CA LEU A 87 -15.58 11.29 18.39
C LEU A 87 -15.43 10.26 17.26
N GLN A 88 -15.43 8.96 17.58
CA GLN A 88 -15.36 7.88 16.61
C GLN A 88 -16.55 7.92 15.64
N GLU A 89 -17.77 8.17 16.13
CA GLU A 89 -18.96 8.27 15.28
C GLU A 89 -18.87 9.43 14.26
N ILE A 90 -18.32 10.58 14.65
CA ILE A 90 -18.08 11.71 13.72
C ILE A 90 -17.08 11.31 12.64
N ILE A 91 -16.00 10.64 13.04
CA ILE A 91 -14.92 10.23 12.13
C ILE A 91 -15.41 9.16 11.15
N GLU A 92 -16.20 8.19 11.59
CA GLU A 92 -16.75 7.15 10.70
C GLU A 92 -17.70 7.76 9.66
N ARG A 93 -18.54 8.74 10.03
CA ARG A 93 -19.37 9.46 9.04
C ARG A 93 -18.53 10.18 7.99
N LEU A 94 -17.44 10.83 8.42
CA LEU A 94 -16.52 11.47 7.49
C LEU A 94 -15.82 10.43 6.59
N ARG A 95 -15.45 9.28 7.17
CA ARG A 95 -14.79 8.18 6.47
C ARG A 95 -15.68 7.61 5.37
N GLU A 96 -16.97 7.41 5.63
CA GLU A 96 -17.93 6.94 4.62
C GLU A 96 -18.08 7.92 3.46
N LYS A 97 -18.04 9.23 3.73
CA LYS A 97 -18.24 10.28 2.73
C LYS A 97 -16.99 10.56 1.89
N HIS A 98 -15.85 10.74 2.54
CA HIS A 98 -14.60 11.19 1.89
C HIS A 98 -13.65 10.04 1.55
N LEU A 99 -13.90 8.85 2.10
CA LEU A 99 -13.19 7.61 1.80
C LEU A 99 -11.65 7.74 1.90
N PRO A 100 -11.10 8.20 3.04
CA PRO A 100 -9.67 8.18 3.28
C PRO A 100 -9.14 6.74 3.16
N SER A 101 -7.92 6.61 2.64
CA SER A 101 -7.22 5.32 2.51
C SER A 101 -6.93 4.68 3.86
N ARG A 102 -6.70 5.50 4.89
CA ARG A 102 -6.40 5.06 6.26
C ARG A 102 -6.88 6.11 7.25
N VAL A 103 -7.40 5.64 8.37
CA VAL A 103 -7.76 6.46 9.54
C VAL A 103 -7.01 5.91 10.74
N ASP A 104 -6.38 6.78 11.50
CA ASP A 104 -5.70 6.44 12.75
C ASP A 104 -6.16 7.36 13.87
N LEU A 105 -6.37 6.77 15.04
CA LEU A 105 -6.81 7.45 16.25
C LEU A 105 -5.83 7.15 17.36
N ARG A 106 -5.02 8.13 17.72
CA ARG A 106 -3.97 7.98 18.73
C ARG A 106 -4.29 8.84 19.94
N LYS A 107 -4.53 8.20 21.08
CA LYS A 107 -4.62 8.90 22.37
C LYS A 107 -3.24 9.45 22.74
N LEU A 108 -3.14 10.76 22.93
CA LEU A 108 -1.90 11.44 23.34
C LEU A 108 -1.82 11.59 24.86
N SER A 109 -2.96 11.87 25.51
CA SER A 109 -3.10 12.01 26.96
C SER A 109 -4.51 11.60 27.41
N GLU A 110 -4.86 11.78 28.69
CA GLU A 110 -6.22 11.50 29.17
C GLU A 110 -7.31 12.38 28.55
N SER A 111 -6.92 13.57 28.05
CA SER A 111 -7.81 14.57 27.50
C SER A 111 -7.51 14.93 26.05
N GLU A 112 -6.56 14.27 25.38
CA GLU A 112 -6.15 14.62 24.02
C GLU A 112 -6.07 13.40 23.10
N VAL A 113 -6.61 13.58 21.89
CA VAL A 113 -6.58 12.58 20.82
C VAL A 113 -6.09 13.23 19.54
N GLU A 114 -5.15 12.55 18.88
CA GLU A 114 -4.72 12.85 17.52
C GLU A 114 -5.50 11.99 16.53
N ILE A 115 -6.11 12.64 15.55
CA ILE A 115 -6.85 12.04 14.45
C ILE A 115 -5.99 12.23 13.21
N THR A 116 -5.61 11.12 12.57
CA THR A 116 -4.91 11.16 11.28
C THR A 116 -5.76 10.50 10.20
N LEU A 117 -6.06 11.25 9.15
CA LEU A 117 -6.78 10.77 7.96
C LEU A 117 -5.84 10.87 6.78
N ILE A 118 -5.50 9.74 6.15
CA ILE A 118 -4.63 9.73 4.97
C ILE A 118 -5.45 9.51 3.70
N PHE A 119 -5.18 10.34 2.70
CA PHE A 119 -5.86 10.35 1.41
C PHE A 119 -4.93 9.86 0.29
N GLY A 120 -4.45 8.62 0.42
CA GLY A 120 -3.69 7.92 -0.60
C GLY A 120 -4.55 7.36 -1.74
N ALA A 121 -3.89 7.06 -2.85
CA ALA A 121 -4.41 6.27 -3.96
C ALA A 121 -4.44 4.76 -3.62
N LEU A 122 -3.56 4.27 -2.74
CA LEU A 122 -3.54 2.85 -2.36
C LEU A 122 -4.50 2.58 -1.18
N THR A 123 -5.24 1.48 -1.24
CA THR A 123 -5.99 0.90 -0.12
C THR A 123 -5.64 -0.59 0.03
N PRO A 124 -5.99 -1.25 1.14
CA PRO A 124 -5.75 -2.68 1.29
C PRO A 124 -6.39 -3.53 0.17
N GLU A 125 -7.47 -3.06 -0.44
CA GLU A 125 -8.26 -3.80 -1.44
C GLU A 125 -8.01 -3.35 -2.88
N SER A 126 -7.68 -2.07 -3.10
CA SER A 126 -7.77 -1.42 -4.41
C SER A 126 -6.76 -0.28 -4.62
N ILE A 127 -6.57 0.08 -5.89
CA ILE A 127 -5.86 1.30 -6.31
C ILE A 127 -6.89 2.28 -6.85
N ARG A 128 -6.96 3.46 -6.26
CA ARG A 128 -7.87 4.57 -6.59
C ARG A 128 -7.11 5.69 -7.31
N ARG A 129 -7.82 6.74 -7.70
CA ARG A 129 -7.18 7.96 -8.20
C ARG A 129 -6.47 8.69 -7.07
N VAL A 130 -5.38 9.37 -7.42
CA VAL A 130 -4.74 10.36 -6.52
C VAL A 130 -5.77 11.46 -6.22
N ARG A 131 -5.89 11.80 -4.93
CA ARG A 131 -6.77 12.88 -4.46
C ARG A 131 -6.11 14.23 -4.70
N GLU A 132 -6.90 15.22 -5.10
CA GLU A 132 -6.44 16.59 -5.19
C GLU A 132 -6.38 17.20 -3.78
N LEU A 133 -5.45 18.13 -3.57
CA LEU A 133 -5.29 18.80 -2.28
C LEU A 133 -6.61 19.46 -1.81
N LYS A 134 -7.35 20.06 -2.75
CA LYS A 134 -8.64 20.69 -2.47
C LYS A 134 -9.66 19.73 -1.84
N GLU A 135 -9.68 18.47 -2.27
CA GLU A 135 -10.59 17.48 -1.68
C GLU A 135 -10.23 17.16 -0.23
N VAL A 136 -8.94 17.18 0.09
CA VAL A 136 -8.46 17.00 1.46
C VAL A 136 -8.79 18.23 2.31
N GLU A 137 -8.67 19.43 1.74
CA GLU A 137 -9.08 20.69 2.38
C GLU A 137 -10.60 20.72 2.67
N ASP A 138 -11.42 20.27 1.72
CA ASP A 138 -12.88 20.16 1.87
C ASP A 138 -13.24 19.17 3.00
N ALA A 139 -12.59 17.99 3.02
CA ALA A 139 -12.75 17.02 4.09
C ALA A 139 -12.31 17.57 5.46
N ALA A 140 -11.23 18.36 5.47
CA ALA A 140 -10.71 18.99 6.67
C ALA A 140 -11.65 20.06 7.23
N ALA A 141 -12.23 20.89 6.36
CA ALA A 141 -13.22 21.90 6.75
C ALA A 141 -14.49 21.25 7.30
N GLU A 142 -14.98 20.17 6.67
CA GLU A 142 -16.15 19.45 7.15
C GLU A 142 -15.92 18.78 8.51
N LEU A 143 -14.76 18.13 8.70
CA LEU A 143 -14.44 17.51 9.98
C LEU A 143 -14.32 18.56 11.09
N GLU A 144 -13.65 19.67 10.83
CA GLU A 144 -13.52 20.79 11.76
C GLU A 144 -14.89 21.35 12.19
N PHE A 145 -15.80 21.54 11.22
CA PHE A 145 -17.16 21.98 11.50
C PHE A 145 -17.93 20.96 12.35
N ASN A 146 -17.85 19.67 12.01
CA ASN A 146 -18.55 18.60 12.73
C ASN A 146 -18.04 18.44 14.17
N LEU A 147 -16.73 18.57 14.39
CA LEU A 147 -16.13 18.53 15.73
C LEU A 147 -16.56 19.73 16.56
N SER A 148 -16.44 20.93 16.00
CA SER A 148 -16.76 22.19 16.70
C SER A 148 -18.24 22.28 17.05
N SER A 149 -19.13 21.90 16.13
CA SER A 149 -20.58 21.89 16.37
C SER A 149 -21.03 20.88 17.43
N GLN A 150 -20.21 19.86 17.71
CA GLN A 150 -20.45 18.90 18.79
C GLN A 150 -19.66 19.21 20.08
N GLY A 151 -19.07 20.40 20.17
CA GLY A 151 -18.42 20.90 21.38
C GLY A 151 -16.99 20.41 21.60
N PHE A 152 -16.36 19.76 20.61
CA PHE A 152 -14.94 19.42 20.69
C PHE A 152 -14.09 20.67 20.45
N LYS A 153 -13.02 20.81 21.24
CA LYS A 153 -12.03 21.86 21.05
C LYS A 153 -10.88 21.35 20.21
N ILE A 154 -10.65 21.98 19.07
CA ILE A 154 -9.53 21.67 18.18
C ILE A 154 -8.31 22.46 18.66
N LEU A 155 -7.24 21.75 18.98
CA LEU A 155 -5.97 22.31 19.46
C LEU A 155 -5.01 22.59 18.30
N GLU A 156 -5.01 21.71 17.29
CA GLU A 156 -4.13 21.80 16.13
C GLU A 156 -4.82 21.21 14.90
N LYS A 157 -4.61 21.83 13.74
CA LYS A 157 -5.02 21.32 12.42
C LYS A 157 -3.89 21.55 11.44
N ARG A 158 -3.45 20.50 10.76
CA ARG A 158 -2.48 20.61 9.66
C ARG A 158 -2.73 19.58 8.57
N ILE A 159 -2.35 19.95 7.35
CA ILE A 159 -2.32 19.06 6.18
C ILE A 159 -0.86 18.97 5.76
N GLU A 160 -0.34 17.74 5.70
CA GLU A 160 1.05 17.47 5.32
C GLU A 160 1.14 16.24 4.43
N ASP A 161 2.20 16.15 3.63
CA ASP A 161 2.49 14.92 2.90
C ASP A 161 3.16 13.91 3.84
N LYS A 162 2.62 12.69 3.90
CA LYS A 162 3.24 11.55 4.59
C LYS A 162 3.66 10.47 3.61
N ILE A 163 4.77 9.80 3.92
CA ILE A 163 5.18 8.58 3.23
C ILE A 163 4.58 7.40 3.99
N ILE A 164 3.77 6.59 3.31
CA ILE A 164 3.14 5.38 3.83
C ILE A 164 3.75 4.16 3.17
N GLU A 165 4.08 3.18 4.00
CA GLU A 165 4.52 1.87 3.55
C GLU A 165 3.34 0.89 3.46
N TRP A 166 3.28 0.17 2.34
CA TRP A 166 2.31 -0.88 2.05
C TRP A 166 3.05 -2.19 1.71
N ARG A 167 2.67 -3.30 2.37
CA ARG A 167 3.32 -4.62 2.21
C ARG A 167 2.46 -5.68 1.50
N ASN A 168 1.19 -5.38 1.22
CA ASN A 168 0.23 -6.33 0.64
C ASN A 168 -0.37 -5.81 -0.66
N VAL A 169 0.43 -5.08 -1.46
CA VAL A 169 0.02 -4.59 -2.76
C VAL A 169 0.43 -5.61 -3.81
N ASP A 170 -0.51 -6.06 -4.63
CA ASP A 170 -0.21 -6.90 -5.79
C ASP A 170 0.55 -6.06 -6.84
N PRO A 171 1.81 -6.41 -7.20
CA PRO A 171 2.57 -5.69 -8.22
C PRO A 171 1.83 -5.61 -9.56
N ALA A 172 0.99 -6.60 -9.88
CA ALA A 172 0.22 -6.64 -11.12
C ALA A 172 -0.90 -5.59 -11.16
N LYS A 173 -1.45 -5.21 -10.00
CA LYS A 173 -2.38 -4.08 -9.90
C LYS A 173 -1.64 -2.77 -10.09
N LEU A 174 -0.46 -2.64 -9.47
CA LEU A 174 0.35 -1.43 -9.56
C LEU A 174 0.91 -1.20 -10.97
N SER A 175 1.30 -2.26 -11.69
CA SER A 175 1.80 -2.15 -13.06
C SER A 175 0.76 -1.67 -14.07
N LYS A 176 -0.53 -1.85 -13.75
CA LYS A 176 -1.67 -1.37 -14.54
C LYS A 176 -2.28 -0.08 -14.00
N ALA A 177 -1.70 0.49 -12.95
CA ALA A 177 -2.23 1.70 -12.32
C ALA A 177 -2.12 2.92 -13.25
N PRO A 178 -3.02 3.90 -13.14
CA PRO A 178 -2.91 5.14 -13.89
C PRO A 178 -1.58 5.86 -13.64
N TYR A 179 -1.06 6.54 -14.67
CA TYR A 179 0.24 7.23 -14.63
C TYR A 179 0.42 8.14 -13.39
N LYS A 180 -0.62 8.89 -12.99
CA LYS A 180 -0.57 9.75 -11.79
C LYS A 180 -0.24 8.99 -10.50
N VAL A 181 -0.64 7.72 -10.37
CA VAL A 181 -0.29 6.88 -9.21
C VAL A 181 1.21 6.59 -9.19
N SER A 182 1.82 6.39 -10.36
CA SER A 182 3.27 6.15 -10.45
C SER A 182 4.13 7.35 -10.05
N GLU A 183 3.59 8.56 -10.09
CA GLU A 183 4.30 9.77 -9.66
C GLU A 183 4.47 9.82 -8.14
N VAL A 184 3.46 9.36 -7.40
CA VAL A 184 3.42 9.40 -5.93
C VAL A 184 3.85 8.09 -5.26
N VAL A 185 4.02 7.03 -6.04
CA VAL A 185 4.42 5.71 -5.54
C VAL A 185 5.85 5.35 -5.93
N ARG A 186 6.59 4.75 -5.00
CA ARG A 186 7.85 4.04 -5.24
C ARG A 186 7.73 2.63 -4.70
N TRP A 187 8.40 1.67 -5.32
CA TRP A 187 8.35 0.28 -4.88
C TRP A 187 9.71 -0.38 -4.99
N ARG A 188 9.88 -1.44 -4.22
CA ARG A 188 11.03 -2.34 -4.29
C ARG A 188 10.65 -3.73 -3.80
N TRP A 189 11.42 -4.70 -4.24
CA TRP A 189 11.47 -6.02 -3.64
C TRP A 189 12.55 -6.02 -2.56
N GLU A 190 12.23 -6.50 -1.36
CA GLU A 190 13.14 -6.61 -0.20
C GLU A 190 13.36 -8.09 0.14
N LEU A 191 14.62 -8.55 0.05
CA LEU A 191 15.02 -9.92 0.41
C LEU A 191 15.05 -10.15 1.93
#